data_AF-A0A6I1K9E1-F1
#
_entry.id   AF-A0A6I1K9E1-F1
#
_cell.length_a   1.000
_cell.length_b   1.000
_cell.length_c   1.000
_cell.angle_alpha   90.00
_cell.angle_beta   90.00
_cell.angle_gamma   90.00
#
_symmetry.space_group_name_H-M   'P 1'
#
loop_
_entity.id
_entity.type
_entity.pdbx_description
1 polymer ?
#
loop_
_entity_poly.entity_id
_entity_poly.type
_entity_poly.pdbx_seq_one_letter_code
_entity_poly.pdbx_strand_id
1 'polypeptide(L)'
;MPSDFDQSEFVDSDVLTAARPAVRANTMSDSTSGSASRPPSREELDLRVSDAQQQLAELKRKQDELERERAALEEARRRRVELQTGREEMLHHLARGLVLLEEAELKSRRDAEQMAKSLTGLRESLDKIRTINEEGWSAEAYNVELTRALTAIENARMEWNGARLKWPVLDGALPSATGESAASGPAKIQGHFLGAQSFGELCRLGFALTWPVAVAVLLGAVLMVLLRR
;
A
#
# COMPACT_ATOMS: atom_id res chain seq x y z
N MET A 1 -11.48 -20.91 -16.17
CA MET A 1 -11.02 -22.26 -16.56
C MET A 1 -9.51 -22.23 -16.45
N PRO A 2 -8.91 -22.81 -15.40
CA PRO A 2 -7.46 -22.94 -15.32
C PRO A 2 -7.06 -24.09 -16.25
N SER A 3 -6.17 -23.82 -17.20
CA SER A 3 -5.55 -24.87 -18.01
C SER A 3 -4.59 -25.64 -17.11
N ASP A 4 -4.88 -26.93 -16.90
CA ASP A 4 -3.94 -27.87 -16.30
C ASP A 4 -2.64 -27.86 -17.12
N PHE A 5 -1.53 -27.49 -16.48
CA PHE A 5 -0.21 -27.55 -17.10
C PHE A 5 0.16 -29.02 -17.31
N ASP A 6 0.34 -29.39 -18.59
CA ASP A 6 0.75 -30.71 -19.01
C ASP A 6 2.23 -30.94 -18.67
N GLN A 7 2.48 -31.83 -17.70
CA GLN A 7 3.83 -32.18 -17.24
C GLN A 7 4.66 -32.94 -18.31
N SER A 8 4.07 -33.25 -19.47
CA SER A 8 4.75 -33.94 -20.57
C SER A 8 5.37 -33.01 -21.63
N GLU A 9 5.16 -31.68 -21.55
CA GLU A 9 5.75 -30.71 -22.49
C GLU A 9 7.26 -30.43 -22.24
N PHE A 10 7.79 -30.84 -21.08
CA PHE A 10 9.21 -30.66 -20.70
C PHE A 10 10.14 -31.81 -21.15
N VAL A 11 9.78 -32.55 -22.19
CA VAL A 11 10.68 -33.51 -22.81
C VAL A 11 11.23 -32.89 -24.09
N ASP A 12 12.46 -32.35 -24.01
CA ASP A 12 13.22 -31.90 -25.18
C ASP A 12 13.38 -33.06 -26.19
N SER A 13 12.50 -33.09 -27.18
CA SER A 13 12.53 -33.99 -28.34
C SER A 13 13.86 -33.90 -29.13
N ASP A 14 14.60 -32.81 -28.94
CA ASP A 14 15.84 -32.53 -29.68
C ASP A 14 17.05 -33.29 -29.11
N VAL A 15 16.98 -33.79 -27.87
CA VAL A 15 18.07 -34.60 -27.28
C VAL A 15 18.07 -36.04 -27.82
N LEU A 16 16.93 -36.52 -28.35
CA LEU A 16 16.82 -37.89 -28.88
C LEU A 16 17.15 -38.00 -30.38
N THR A 17 17.28 -36.88 -31.10
CA THR A 17 17.50 -36.86 -32.57
C THR A 17 18.95 -36.58 -32.97
N ALA A 18 19.83 -36.20 -32.03
CA ALA A 18 21.27 -36.18 -32.28
C ALA A 18 21.84 -37.61 -32.24
N ALA A 19 21.78 -38.25 -33.41
CA ALA A 19 22.66 -39.32 -33.89
C ALA A 19 23.52 -40.00 -32.81
N ARG A 20 23.12 -41.20 -32.40
CA ARG A 20 24.06 -42.20 -31.87
C ARG A 20 25.27 -42.24 -32.80
N PRO A 21 26.49 -41.88 -32.35
CA PRO A 21 27.66 -42.30 -33.07
C PRO A 21 27.71 -43.81 -32.88
N ALA A 22 27.48 -44.55 -33.97
CA ALA A 22 27.86 -45.94 -34.04
C ALA A 22 29.31 -46.02 -33.55
N VAL A 23 29.55 -46.78 -32.48
CA VAL A 23 30.89 -47.18 -32.06
C VAL A 23 31.44 -48.05 -33.19
N ARG A 24 32.01 -47.37 -34.18
CA ARG A 24 32.76 -47.97 -35.25
C ARG A 24 34.06 -48.41 -34.60
N ALA A 25 34.23 -49.72 -34.46
CA ALA A 25 35.49 -50.32 -34.11
C ALA A 25 36.53 -49.87 -35.14
N ASN A 26 37.27 -48.81 -34.80
CA ASN A 26 38.40 -48.36 -35.58
C ASN A 26 39.52 -49.38 -35.32
N THR A 27 39.59 -50.39 -36.18
CA THR A 27 40.79 -51.17 -36.41
C THR A 27 41.86 -50.22 -36.95
N MET A 28 42.63 -49.62 -36.04
CA MET A 28 43.85 -48.89 -36.35
C MET A 28 44.90 -49.91 -36.77
N SER A 29 44.90 -50.24 -38.07
CA SER A 29 46.08 -50.74 -38.76
C SER A 29 46.70 -49.55 -39.49
N ASP A 30 47.65 -48.87 -38.84
CA ASP A 30 48.80 -48.32 -39.55
C ASP A 30 50.01 -48.20 -38.60
N SER A 31 50.95 -49.11 -38.80
CA SER A 31 52.38 -48.88 -38.91
C SER A 31 52.97 -47.69 -38.13
N THR A 32 53.38 -47.94 -36.89
CA THR A 32 54.66 -47.39 -36.43
C THR A 32 55.49 -48.54 -35.87
N SER A 33 56.34 -49.04 -36.75
CA SER A 33 57.39 -50.01 -36.47
C SER A 33 58.29 -49.51 -35.33
N GLY A 34 58.47 -50.35 -34.30
CA GLY A 34 59.71 -50.41 -33.53
C GLY A 34 59.95 -49.36 -32.44
N SER A 35 59.05 -49.25 -31.45
CA SER A 35 59.46 -48.77 -30.11
C SER A 35 58.54 -49.31 -29.01
N ALA A 36 58.30 -50.61 -28.98
CA ALA A 36 57.69 -51.25 -27.82
C ALA A 36 58.78 -51.59 -26.79
N SER A 37 58.58 -51.10 -25.56
CA SER A 37 59.27 -51.49 -24.32
C SER A 37 60.63 -50.82 -24.01
N ARG A 38 60.77 -49.52 -24.30
CA ARG A 38 61.63 -48.67 -23.47
C ARG A 38 60.72 -48.04 -22.40
N PRO A 39 61.01 -48.18 -21.10
CA PRO A 39 60.28 -47.41 -20.08
C PRO A 39 60.40 -45.93 -20.46
N PRO A 40 59.29 -45.16 -20.40
CA PRO A 40 59.33 -43.75 -20.75
C PRO A 40 60.48 -43.09 -20.01
N SER A 41 61.28 -42.31 -20.74
CA SER A 41 62.40 -41.62 -20.11
C SER A 41 61.85 -40.68 -19.03
N ARG A 42 62.59 -40.51 -17.94
CA ARG A 42 62.16 -39.65 -16.82
C ARG A 42 61.76 -38.25 -17.32
N GLU A 43 62.49 -37.73 -18.30
CA GLU A 43 62.22 -36.45 -18.96
C GLU A 43 60.89 -36.42 -19.72
N GLU A 44 60.52 -37.47 -20.46
CA GLU A 44 59.22 -37.56 -21.13
C GLU A 44 58.03 -37.61 -20.16
N LEU A 45 58.21 -38.28 -19.01
CA LEU A 45 57.21 -38.29 -17.94
C LEU A 45 57.07 -36.90 -17.30
N ASP A 46 58.19 -36.25 -17.02
CA ASP A 46 58.21 -34.90 -16.44
C ASP A 46 57.54 -33.88 -17.38
N LEU A 47 57.78 -33.99 -18.70
CA LEU A 47 57.10 -33.19 -19.72
C LEU A 47 55.58 -33.44 -19.71
N ARG A 48 55.14 -34.70 -19.72
CA ARG A 48 53.69 -35.02 -19.66
C ARG A 48 53.02 -34.55 -18.38
N VAL A 49 53.71 -34.64 -17.25
CA VAL A 49 53.22 -34.13 -15.96
C VAL A 49 53.10 -32.61 -16.01
N SER A 50 54.09 -31.91 -16.58
CA SER A 50 54.05 -30.45 -16.72
C SER A 50 52.90 -29.99 -17.65
N ASP A 51 52.70 -30.66 -18.78
CA ASP A 51 51.59 -30.39 -19.71
C ASP A 51 50.24 -30.62 -19.03
N ALA A 52 50.09 -31.74 -18.32
CA ALA A 52 48.87 -32.04 -17.57
C ALA A 52 48.60 -31.01 -16.46
N GLN A 53 49.62 -30.55 -15.75
CA GLN A 53 49.49 -29.49 -14.74
C GLN A 53 49.06 -28.16 -15.36
N GLN A 54 49.60 -27.83 -16.54
CA GLN A 54 49.28 -26.62 -17.27
C GLN A 54 47.83 -26.64 -17.79
N GLN A 55 47.39 -27.76 -18.36
CA GLN A 55 45.99 -27.99 -18.75
C GLN A 55 45.04 -27.91 -17.55
N LEU A 56 45.43 -28.45 -16.39
CA LEU A 56 44.63 -28.39 -15.18
C LEU A 56 44.51 -26.95 -14.65
N ALA A 57 45.59 -26.15 -14.76
CA ALA A 57 45.55 -24.74 -14.42
C ALA A 57 44.64 -23.93 -15.37
N GLU A 58 44.68 -24.23 -16.67
CA GLU A 58 43.80 -23.59 -17.66
C GLU A 58 42.32 -23.95 -17.43
N LEU A 59 42.02 -25.22 -17.16
CA LEU A 59 40.67 -25.68 -16.83
C LEU A 59 40.15 -25.02 -15.56
N LYS A 60 40.97 -24.87 -14.51
CA LYS A 60 40.59 -24.15 -13.30
C LYS A 60 40.25 -22.68 -13.59
N ARG A 61 41.05 -22.00 -14.41
CA ARG A 61 40.74 -20.61 -14.81
C ARG A 61 39.40 -20.51 -15.54
N LYS A 62 39.14 -21.44 -16.47
CA LYS A 62 37.86 -21.53 -17.19
C LYS A 62 36.70 -21.82 -16.25
N GLN A 63 36.89 -22.69 -15.26
CA GLN A 63 35.89 -22.96 -14.22
C GLN A 63 35.57 -21.70 -13.40
N ASP A 64 36.59 -21.00 -12.90
CA ASP A 64 36.40 -19.78 -12.11
C ASP A 64 35.65 -18.70 -12.90
N GLU A 65 35.93 -18.58 -14.20
CA GLU A 65 35.21 -17.65 -15.08
C GLU A 65 33.75 -18.06 -15.26
N LEU A 66 33.49 -19.34 -15.49
CA LEU A 66 32.13 -19.88 -15.60
C LEU A 66 31.32 -19.70 -14.30
N GLU A 67 31.97 -19.86 -13.14
CA GLU A 67 31.33 -19.64 -11.83
C GLU A 67 30.97 -18.17 -11.62
N ARG A 68 31.79 -17.23 -12.09
CA ARG A 68 31.47 -15.79 -12.08
C ARG A 68 30.31 -15.46 -13.01
N GLU A 69 30.31 -16.00 -14.23
CA GLU A 69 29.21 -15.81 -15.17
C GLU A 69 27.89 -16.37 -14.62
N ARG A 70 27.96 -17.57 -14.02
CA ARG A 70 26.81 -18.18 -13.36
C ARG A 70 26.28 -17.29 -12.24
N ALA A 71 27.15 -16.80 -11.35
CA ALA A 71 26.75 -15.91 -10.27
C ALA A 71 26.08 -14.62 -10.80
N ALA A 72 26.60 -14.06 -11.89
CA ALA A 72 26.01 -12.88 -12.54
C ALA A 72 24.60 -13.18 -13.12
N LEU A 73 24.42 -14.35 -13.75
CA LEU A 73 23.13 -14.77 -14.28
C LEU A 73 22.10 -15.07 -13.18
N GLU A 74 22.52 -15.69 -12.08
CA GLU A 74 21.65 -15.95 -10.93
C GLU A 74 21.17 -14.65 -10.28
N GLU A 75 22.06 -13.67 -10.12
CA GLU A 75 21.71 -12.35 -9.61
C GLU A 75 20.79 -11.58 -10.57
N ALA A 76 21.03 -11.66 -11.89
CA ALA A 76 20.13 -11.08 -12.89
C ALA A 76 18.74 -11.72 -12.85
N ARG A 77 18.66 -13.05 -12.67
CA ARG A 77 17.41 -13.79 -12.51
C ARG A 77 16.66 -13.33 -11.25
N ARG A 78 17.36 -13.18 -10.13
CA ARG A 78 16.79 -12.67 -8.87
C ARG A 78 16.17 -11.29 -9.06
N ARG A 79 16.93 -10.34 -9.64
CA ARG A 79 16.44 -8.98 -9.91
C ARG A 79 15.23 -8.96 -10.84
N ARG A 80 15.16 -9.89 -11.80
CA ARG A 80 14.01 -10.00 -12.69
C ARG A 80 12.75 -10.46 -11.97
N VAL A 81 12.87 -11.39 -11.03
CA VAL A 81 11.74 -11.81 -10.19
C VAL A 81 11.29 -10.64 -9.30
N GLU A 82 12.22 -9.96 -8.63
CA GLU A 82 11.92 -8.78 -7.80
C GLU A 82 11.21 -7.68 -8.60
N LEU A 83 11.66 -7.42 -9.84
CA LEU A 83 11.00 -6.47 -10.75
C LEU A 83 9.59 -6.92 -11.12
N GLN A 84 9.38 -8.20 -11.44
CA GLN A 84 8.06 -8.71 -11.81
C GLN A 84 7.08 -8.61 -10.64
N THR A 85 7.49 -9.07 -9.46
CA THR A 85 6.68 -8.97 -8.24
C THR A 85 6.37 -7.51 -7.90
N GLY A 86 7.38 -6.63 -7.85
CA GLY A 86 7.17 -5.22 -7.55
C GLY A 86 6.28 -4.52 -8.58
N ARG A 87 6.38 -4.89 -9.87
CA ARG A 87 5.49 -4.37 -10.92
C ARG A 87 4.04 -4.80 -10.70
N GLU A 88 3.79 -6.07 -10.39
CA GLU A 88 2.43 -6.57 -10.15
C GLU A 88 1.79 -5.94 -8.90
N GLU A 89 2.57 -5.83 -7.82
CA GLU A 89 2.16 -5.13 -6.60
C GLU A 89 1.80 -3.68 -6.89
N MET A 90 2.67 -2.95 -7.61
CA MET A 90 2.42 -1.55 -7.94
C MET A 90 1.25 -1.35 -8.88
N LEU A 91 1.07 -2.22 -9.88
CA LEU A 91 -0.11 -2.19 -10.73
C LEU A 91 -1.40 -2.33 -9.92
N HIS A 92 -1.43 -3.27 -8.97
CA HIS A 92 -2.60 -3.47 -8.12
C HIS A 92 -2.87 -2.29 -7.18
N HIS A 93 -1.83 -1.77 -6.52
CA HIS A 93 -1.95 -0.62 -5.64
C HIS A 93 -2.39 0.64 -6.38
N LEU A 94 -1.80 0.92 -7.54
CA LEU A 94 -2.15 2.07 -8.36
C LEU A 94 -3.57 1.95 -8.94
N ALA A 95 -3.95 0.77 -9.44
CA ALA A 95 -5.30 0.54 -9.96
C ALA A 95 -6.35 0.77 -8.87
N ARG A 96 -6.14 0.22 -7.66
CA ARG A 96 -7.04 0.44 -6.53
C ARG A 96 -7.05 1.90 -6.09
N GLY A 97 -5.87 2.52 -5.96
CA GLY A 97 -5.73 3.90 -5.53
C GLY A 97 -6.43 4.88 -6.47
N LEU A 98 -6.35 4.64 -7.78
CA LEU A 98 -7.03 5.44 -8.80
C LEU A 98 -8.55 5.40 -8.61
N VAL A 99 -9.14 4.21 -8.46
CA VAL A 99 -10.59 4.06 -8.26
C VAL A 99 -11.07 4.78 -7.01
N LEU A 100 -10.35 4.63 -5.89
CA LEU A 100 -10.69 5.31 -4.63
C LEU A 100 -10.60 6.84 -4.76
N LEU A 101 -9.59 7.33 -5.47
CA LEU A 101 -9.40 8.76 -5.66
C LEU A 101 -10.47 9.36 -6.58
N GLU A 102 -10.83 8.66 -7.67
CA GLU A 102 -11.92 9.05 -8.57
C GLU A 102 -13.27 9.06 -7.84
N GLU A 103 -13.55 8.08 -6.99
CA GLU A 103 -14.76 8.07 -6.16
C GLU A 103 -14.79 9.26 -5.19
N ALA A 104 -13.66 9.52 -4.52
CA ALA A 104 -13.52 10.65 -3.60
C ALA A 104 -13.67 12.00 -4.32
N GLU A 105 -13.10 12.15 -5.52
CA GLU A 105 -13.25 13.33 -6.37
C GLU A 105 -14.72 13.55 -6.74
N LEU A 106 -15.40 12.52 -7.24
CA LEU A 106 -16.81 12.62 -7.62
C LEU A 106 -17.70 12.93 -6.43
N LYS A 107 -17.42 12.33 -5.26
CA LYS A 107 -18.12 12.66 -4.02
C LYS A 107 -17.93 14.13 -3.65
N SER A 108 -16.68 14.60 -3.64
CA SER A 108 -16.36 16.01 -3.34
C SER A 108 -17.06 16.97 -4.29
N ARG A 109 -17.10 16.66 -5.60
CA ARG A 109 -17.82 17.46 -6.61
C ARG A 109 -19.33 17.52 -6.32
N ARG A 110 -19.96 16.38 -6.01
CA ARG A 110 -21.38 16.34 -5.65
C ARG A 110 -21.67 17.11 -4.36
N ASP A 111 -20.80 16.99 -3.36
CA ASP A 111 -20.93 17.73 -2.10
C ASP A 111 -20.82 19.23 -2.34
N ALA A 112 -19.89 19.67 -3.19
CA ALA A 112 -19.74 21.06 -3.59
C ALA A 112 -20.97 21.59 -4.35
N GLU A 113 -21.54 20.81 -5.29
CA GLU A 113 -22.78 21.19 -5.98
C GLU A 113 -23.96 21.32 -5.02
N GLN A 114 -24.07 20.40 -4.05
CA GLN A 114 -25.11 20.46 -3.04
C GLN A 114 -24.92 21.67 -2.12
N MET A 115 -23.69 22.00 -1.75
CA MET A 115 -23.37 23.18 -0.96
C MET A 115 -23.70 24.45 -1.74
N ALA A 116 -23.40 24.50 -3.04
CA ALA A 116 -23.77 25.62 -3.91
C ALA A 116 -25.30 25.82 -3.95
N LYS A 117 -26.10 24.75 -4.04
CA LYS A 117 -27.56 24.83 -3.96
C LYS A 117 -28.03 25.43 -2.63
N SER A 118 -27.48 24.98 -1.51
CA SER A 118 -27.79 25.55 -0.19
C SER A 118 -27.36 27.02 -0.08
N LEU A 119 -26.20 27.40 -0.63
CA LEU A 119 -25.75 28.80 -0.66
C LEU A 119 -26.71 29.68 -1.45
N THR A 120 -27.22 29.22 -2.60
CA THR A 120 -28.22 29.96 -3.37
C THR A 120 -29.51 30.15 -2.56
N GLY A 121 -30.06 29.07 -1.97
CA GLY A 121 -31.27 29.17 -1.14
C GLY A 121 -31.11 30.11 0.06
N LEU A 122 -29.96 30.06 0.74
CA LEU A 122 -29.65 30.97 1.85
C LEU A 122 -29.48 32.43 1.40
N ARG A 123 -28.91 32.68 0.21
CA ARG A 123 -28.79 34.04 -0.34
C ARG A 123 -30.16 34.61 -0.69
N GLU A 124 -31.01 33.80 -1.33
CA GLU A 124 -32.38 34.21 -1.67
C GLU A 124 -33.22 34.50 -0.43
N SER A 125 -33.11 33.68 0.62
CA SER A 125 -33.84 33.91 1.87
C SER A 125 -33.35 35.17 2.60
N LEU A 126 -32.03 35.41 2.60
CA LEU A 126 -31.43 36.63 3.13
C LEU A 126 -31.89 37.87 2.35
N ASP A 127 -31.95 37.82 1.03
CA ASP A 127 -32.41 38.95 0.21
C ASP A 127 -33.90 39.27 0.46
N LYS A 128 -34.74 38.23 0.56
CA LYS A 128 -36.16 38.37 0.95
C LYS A 128 -36.33 39.02 2.31
N ILE A 129 -35.45 38.74 3.29
CA ILE A 129 -35.50 39.41 4.61
C ILE A 129 -35.01 40.86 4.49
N ARG A 130 -33.90 41.11 3.78
CA ARG A 130 -33.31 42.45 3.65
C ARG A 130 -34.22 43.46 2.95
N THR A 131 -35.08 42.98 2.05
CA THR A 131 -36.01 43.81 1.29
C THR A 131 -37.30 44.13 2.06
N ILE A 132 -37.50 43.55 3.26
CA ILE A 132 -38.61 43.91 4.14
C ILE A 132 -38.39 45.35 4.61
N ASN A 133 -39.28 46.25 4.20
CA ASN A 133 -39.28 47.65 4.60
C ASN A 133 -40.63 48.02 5.21
N GLU A 134 -40.73 47.96 6.53
CA GLU A 134 -41.96 48.23 7.29
C GLU A 134 -42.42 49.70 7.16
N GLU A 135 -41.48 50.64 6.97
CA GLU A 135 -41.77 52.07 6.86
C GLU A 135 -42.51 52.43 5.56
N GLY A 136 -42.43 51.57 4.55
CA GLY A 136 -43.06 51.78 3.24
C GLY A 136 -44.50 51.27 3.14
N TRP A 137 -45.02 50.62 4.18
CA TRP A 137 -46.32 49.95 4.14
C TRP A 137 -47.49 50.92 4.25
N SER A 138 -48.53 50.73 3.44
CA SER A 138 -49.77 51.51 3.55
C SER A 138 -50.69 50.91 4.61
N ALA A 139 -51.56 51.73 5.22
CA ALA A 139 -52.50 51.25 6.24
C ALA A 139 -53.45 50.17 5.70
N GLU A 140 -53.83 50.27 4.43
CA GLU A 140 -54.71 49.33 3.73
C GLU A 140 -54.01 47.99 3.43
N ALA A 141 -52.69 48.01 3.19
CA ALA A 141 -51.90 46.83 2.86
C ALA A 141 -51.22 46.19 4.09
N TYR A 142 -51.19 46.87 5.24
CA TYR A 142 -50.44 46.49 6.44
C TYR A 142 -50.59 45.01 6.83
N ASN A 143 -51.82 44.51 6.97
CA ASN A 143 -52.04 43.12 7.39
C ASN A 143 -51.54 42.10 6.36
N VAL A 144 -51.60 42.44 5.06
CA VAL A 144 -51.13 41.57 3.97
C VAL A 144 -49.61 41.56 3.92
N GLU A 145 -48.98 42.73 4.02
CA GLU A 145 -47.52 42.89 4.01
C GLU A 145 -46.89 42.27 5.27
N LEU A 146 -47.51 42.46 6.44
CA LEU A 146 -47.11 41.80 7.68
C LEU A 146 -47.14 40.27 7.56
N THR A 147 -48.23 39.71 7.03
CA THR A 147 -48.36 38.26 6.84
C THR A 147 -47.30 37.73 5.86
N ARG A 148 -47.04 38.48 4.78
CA ARG A 148 -46.00 38.15 3.80
C ARG A 148 -44.60 38.19 4.41
N ALA A 149 -44.28 39.22 5.20
CA ALA A 149 -43.01 39.37 5.89
C ALA A 149 -42.78 38.22 6.90
N LEU A 150 -43.80 37.89 7.70
CA LEU A 150 -43.73 36.75 8.63
C LEU A 150 -43.51 35.42 7.91
N THR A 151 -44.17 35.21 6.77
CA THR A 151 -43.97 34.00 5.96
C THR A 151 -42.56 33.95 5.36
N ALA A 152 -42.02 35.08 4.91
CA ALA A 152 -40.65 35.16 4.41
C ALA A 152 -39.62 34.82 5.51
N ILE A 153 -39.83 35.31 6.73
CA ILE A 153 -38.98 34.98 7.89
C ILE A 153 -39.07 33.49 8.23
N GLU A 154 -40.26 32.90 8.25
CA GLU A 154 -40.42 31.49 8.58
C GLU A 154 -39.78 30.58 7.51
N ASN A 155 -39.96 30.90 6.23
CA ASN A 155 -39.27 30.21 5.14
C ASN A 155 -37.75 30.29 5.29
N ALA A 156 -37.21 31.46 5.65
CA ALA A 156 -35.78 31.62 5.87
C ALA A 156 -35.27 30.79 7.07
N ARG A 157 -36.07 30.66 8.15
CA ARG A 157 -35.74 29.77 9.28
C ARG A 157 -35.71 28.31 8.86
N MET A 158 -36.67 27.86 8.06
CA MET A 158 -36.68 26.49 7.54
C MET A 158 -35.43 26.21 6.69
N GLU A 159 -35.08 27.11 5.77
CA GLU A 159 -33.87 27.00 4.94
C GLU A 159 -32.58 26.98 5.78
N TRP A 160 -32.48 27.86 6.79
CA TRP A 160 -31.34 27.90 7.70
C TRP A 160 -31.19 26.61 8.51
N ASN A 161 -32.28 26.11 9.09
CA ASN A 161 -32.26 24.88 9.88
C ASN A 161 -31.94 23.66 9.01
N GLY A 162 -32.50 23.58 7.81
CA GLY A 162 -32.18 22.53 6.83
C GLY A 162 -30.70 22.57 6.42
N ALA A 163 -30.16 23.77 6.19
CA ALA A 163 -28.75 23.94 5.87
C ALA A 163 -27.84 23.53 7.04
N ARG A 164 -28.15 23.91 8.28
CA ARG A 164 -27.36 23.52 9.46
C ARG A 164 -27.30 22.01 9.67
N LEU A 165 -28.44 21.33 9.53
CA LEU A 165 -28.50 19.87 9.66
C LEU A 165 -27.60 19.17 8.63
N LYS A 166 -27.51 19.74 7.42
CA LYS A 166 -26.71 19.19 6.33
C LYS A 166 -25.24 19.60 6.37
N TRP A 167 -24.93 20.79 6.87
CA TRP A 167 -23.62 21.42 6.82
C TRP A 167 -23.11 21.76 8.23
N PRO A 168 -22.41 20.84 8.90
CA PRO A 168 -21.91 21.05 10.27
C PRO A 168 -20.97 22.26 10.42
N VAL A 169 -20.37 22.73 9.32
CA VAL A 169 -19.55 23.95 9.30
C VAL A 169 -20.33 25.19 9.78
N LEU A 170 -21.66 25.19 9.62
CA LEU A 170 -22.53 26.28 10.09
C LEU A 170 -22.71 26.28 11.62
N ASP A 171 -22.36 25.19 12.32
CA ASP A 171 -22.39 25.11 13.78
C ASP A 171 -21.08 25.60 14.43
N GLY A 172 -20.13 26.11 13.62
CA GLY A 172 -18.85 26.62 14.11
C GLY A 172 -17.79 25.53 14.34
N ALA A 173 -18.11 24.27 14.08
CA ALA A 173 -17.12 23.21 13.94
C ALA A 173 -16.40 23.40 12.61
N LEU A 174 -15.24 24.08 12.63
CA LEU A 174 -14.29 23.96 11.53
C LEU A 174 -14.05 22.46 11.30
N PRO A 175 -14.31 21.93 10.09
CA PRO A 175 -13.84 20.60 9.80
C PRO A 175 -12.32 20.68 9.90
N SER A 176 -11.74 20.02 10.90
CA SER A 176 -10.32 19.74 10.91
C SER A 176 -10.00 19.22 9.52
N ALA A 177 -9.17 19.98 8.79
CA ALA A 177 -8.62 19.56 7.53
C ALA A 177 -7.65 18.40 7.81
N THR A 178 -8.20 17.26 8.16
CA THR A 178 -7.50 15.99 8.17
C THR A 178 -8.04 15.27 6.97
N GLY A 179 -7.23 15.22 5.91
CA GLY A 179 -7.42 14.24 4.87
C GLY A 179 -7.39 12.87 5.53
N GLU A 180 -8.55 12.30 5.79
CA GLU A 180 -8.68 10.90 6.15
C GLU A 180 -8.62 10.10 4.85
N SER A 181 -7.39 9.99 4.33
CA SER A 181 -6.98 8.81 3.59
C SER A 181 -7.01 7.65 4.59
N ALA A 182 -8.21 7.12 4.83
CA ALA A 182 -8.40 5.88 5.56
C ALA A 182 -7.80 4.73 4.74
N ALA A 183 -6.49 4.54 4.90
CA ALA A 183 -5.84 3.29 4.53
C ALA A 183 -6.50 2.18 5.35
N SER A 184 -7.09 1.20 4.66
CA SER A 184 -7.69 0.01 5.27
C SER A 184 -6.71 -0.71 6.20
N GLY A 185 -6.94 -0.58 7.50
CA GLY A 185 -6.49 -1.52 8.53
C GLY A 185 -7.68 -2.33 9.05
N PRO A 186 -7.48 -3.55 9.55
CA PRO A 186 -8.58 -4.43 9.90
C PRO A 186 -9.39 -3.86 11.06
N ALA A 187 -10.72 -3.97 10.93
CA ALA A 187 -11.71 -3.50 11.88
C ALA A 187 -11.36 -3.77 13.35
N LYS A 188 -11.35 -2.72 14.17
CA LYS A 188 -11.42 -2.87 15.64
C LYS A 188 -12.21 -1.74 16.28
N ILE A 189 -13.42 -2.12 16.69
CA ILE A 189 -14.24 -1.58 17.79
C ILE A 189 -14.72 -0.14 17.61
N GLN A 190 -16.00 -0.03 17.24
CA GLN A 190 -16.82 1.17 17.40
C GLN A 190 -16.78 1.63 18.86
N GLY A 191 -15.99 2.67 19.12
CA GLY A 191 -16.07 3.50 20.32
C GLY A 191 -16.26 4.93 19.88
N HIS A 192 -17.50 5.31 19.55
CA HIS A 192 -17.85 6.65 19.05
C HIS A 192 -17.57 7.79 20.08
N PHE A 193 -17.09 7.44 21.28
CA PHE A 193 -16.73 8.36 22.36
C PHE A 193 -15.22 8.68 22.43
N LEU A 194 -14.36 7.81 21.90
CA LEU A 194 -12.89 7.96 22.00
C LEU A 194 -12.26 8.53 20.72
N GLY A 195 -12.94 8.43 19.58
CA GLY A 195 -12.42 8.92 18.30
C GLY A 195 -12.43 10.43 18.11
N ALA A 196 -13.20 11.17 18.93
CA ALA A 196 -13.35 12.62 18.83
C ALA A 196 -12.48 13.41 19.82
N GLN A 197 -11.74 12.73 20.71
CA GLN A 197 -10.96 13.39 21.76
C GLN A 197 -9.48 13.47 21.41
N SER A 198 -8.88 14.63 21.64
CA SER A 198 -7.46 14.86 21.41
C SER A 198 -6.59 13.98 22.32
N PHE A 199 -5.37 13.65 21.90
CA PHE A 199 -4.43 12.84 22.68
C PHE A 199 -4.25 13.36 24.12
N GLY A 200 -4.26 14.68 24.31
CA GLY A 200 -4.18 15.31 25.63
C GLY A 200 -5.40 15.08 26.51
N GLU A 201 -6.61 15.05 25.94
CA GLU A 201 -7.84 14.75 26.66
C GLU A 201 -7.91 13.27 27.07
N LEU A 202 -7.47 12.38 26.18
CA LEU A 202 -7.34 10.94 26.47
C LEU A 202 -6.34 10.68 27.60
N CYS A 203 -5.19 11.38 27.62
CA CYS A 203 -4.25 11.31 28.74
C CYS A 203 -4.85 11.85 30.04
N ARG A 204 -5.60 12.95 30.00
CA ARG A 204 -6.28 13.50 31.19
C ARG A 204 -7.33 12.55 31.73
N LEU A 205 -8.12 11.92 30.86
CA LEU A 205 -9.12 10.93 31.24
C LEU A 205 -8.46 9.69 31.86
N GLY A 206 -7.37 9.21 31.27
CA GLY A 206 -6.57 8.11 31.81
C GLY A 206 -5.97 8.42 33.19
N PHE A 207 -5.44 9.62 33.38
CA PHE A 207 -4.96 10.08 34.69
C PHE A 207 -6.09 10.22 35.71
N ALA A 208 -7.22 10.83 35.32
CA ALA A 208 -8.37 10.98 36.21
C ALA A 208 -8.94 9.62 36.68
N LEU A 209 -8.95 8.62 35.79
CA LEU A 209 -9.45 7.29 36.10
C LEU A 209 -8.50 6.47 36.99
N THR A 210 -7.19 6.63 36.81
CA THR A 210 -6.17 5.85 37.55
C THR A 210 -5.73 6.50 38.87
N TRP A 211 -5.98 7.80 39.04
CA TRP A 211 -5.62 8.54 40.25
C TRP A 211 -6.22 8.00 41.55
N PRO A 212 -7.52 7.65 41.64
CA PRO A 212 -8.10 7.13 42.89
C PRO A 212 -7.48 5.79 43.32
N VAL A 213 -7.14 4.94 42.35
CA VAL A 213 -6.50 3.64 42.61
C VAL A 213 -5.07 3.82 43.10
N ALA A 214 -4.32 4.73 42.46
CA ALA A 214 -2.95 5.04 42.89
C ALA A 214 -2.92 5.58 44.34
N VAL A 215 -3.87 6.46 44.70
CA VAL A 215 -4.00 6.97 46.07
C VAL A 215 -4.36 5.85 47.04
N ALA A 216 -5.29 4.96 46.70
CA ALA A 216 -5.66 3.83 47.54
C ALA A 216 -4.50 2.85 47.78
N VAL A 217 -3.70 2.57 46.76
CA VAL A 217 -2.50 1.70 46.87
C VAL A 217 -1.44 2.35 47.75
N LEU A 218 -1.18 3.65 47.60
CA LEU A 218 -0.23 4.38 48.46
C LEU A 218 -0.68 4.39 49.92
N LEU A 219 -1.96 4.67 50.18
CA LEU A 219 -2.53 4.63 51.54
C LEU A 219 -2.41 3.22 52.15
N GLY A 220 -2.75 2.18 51.38
CA GLY A 220 -2.62 0.79 51.82
C GLY A 220 -1.17 0.40 52.13
N ALA A 221 -0.21 0.82 51.30
CA ALA A 221 1.21 0.57 51.53
C ALA A 221 1.73 1.27 52.79
N VAL A 222 1.33 2.53 53.02
CA VAL A 222 1.68 3.28 54.25
C VAL A 222 1.11 2.61 55.49
N LEU A 223 -0.15 2.16 55.42
CA LEU A 223 -0.82 1.46 56.54
C LEU A 223 -0.14 0.11 56.82
N MET A 224 0.26 -0.63 55.78
CA MET A 224 1.01 -1.88 55.92
C MET A 224 2.38 -1.67 56.57
N VAL A 225 3.08 -0.58 56.21
CA VAL A 225 4.38 -0.24 56.82
C VAL A 225 4.21 0.20 58.27
N LEU A 226 3.14 0.91 58.61
CA LEU A 226 2.82 1.31 59.99
C LEU A 226 2.42 0.11 60.87
N LEU A 227 1.71 -0.88 60.32
CA LEU A 227 1.34 -2.12 61.02
C LEU A 227 2.50 -3.13 61.15
N ARG A 228 3.57 -2.96 60.37
CA ARG A 228 4.80 -3.78 60.41
C ARG A 228 5.89 -3.21 61.33
N ARG A 229 5.66 -2.04 61.93
CA ARG A 229 6.50 -1.45 62.99
C ARG A 229 5.87 -1.71 64.35
#